data_AF-A0A3D2VDD0-F1
#
_entry.id   AF-A0A3D2VDD0-F1
#
_cell.length_a   1.000
_cell.length_b   1.000
_cell.length_c   1.000
_cell.angle_alpha   90.00
_cell.angle_beta   90.00
_cell.angle_gamma   90.00
#
_symmetry.space_group_name_H-M   'P 1'
#
loop_
_entity.id
_entity.type
_entity.pdbx_description
1 polymer ?
#
loop_
_entity_poly.entity_id
_entity_poly.type
_entity_poly.pdbx_seq_one_letter_code
_entity_poly.pdbx_strand_id
1 'polypeptide(L)'
;RDVKLPLQGAVDVAIDLSGKGISPKEIASSASGSLLASGVNTYIPASGLDILTNSILVQVLSAVNPAKKSKFHRLDCGLIGFRIVDGIAMSQDTVALQTPDVTYLIRGGFSLKDESVVFLINPKARKGFGVSAANLTNFYRVGGTLKKPKIEADLGGVAKTGLTWTAAAFTAGLSILAQGLWDKFTGSQDVCGEADKDLQKLLAENPELVLKAWKRLQTVQSQDSEGKP
;
A
#
# COMPACT_ATOMS: atom_id res chain seq x y z
N ARG A 1 -7.78 -30.58 -8.40
CA ARG A 1 -8.22 -30.87 -7.02
C ARG A 1 -7.94 -29.62 -6.21
N ASP A 2 -8.94 -28.80 -5.96
CA ASP A 2 -8.83 -27.64 -5.06
C ASP A 2 -8.68 -28.16 -3.63
N VAL A 3 -7.44 -28.18 -3.15
CA VAL A 3 -7.18 -28.49 -1.75
C VAL A 3 -7.67 -27.28 -0.96
N LYS A 4 -8.80 -27.42 -0.26
CA LYS A 4 -9.25 -26.47 0.76
C LYS A 4 -8.27 -26.54 1.94
N LEU A 5 -7.12 -25.89 1.78
CA LEU A 5 -6.19 -25.71 2.89
C LEU A 5 -6.84 -24.71 3.86
N PRO A 6 -6.90 -25.03 5.17
CA PRO A 6 -7.37 -24.08 6.16
C PRO A 6 -6.46 -22.84 6.17
N LEU A 7 -7.00 -21.70 6.60
CA LEU A 7 -6.16 -20.57 7.00
C LEU A 7 -5.12 -21.08 8.01
N GLN A 8 -3.84 -20.89 7.74
CA GLN A 8 -2.75 -21.29 8.63
C GLN A 8 -1.84 -20.08 8.89
N GLY A 9 -1.38 -19.93 10.11
CA GLY A 9 -0.51 -18.83 10.54
C GLY A 9 -1.15 -17.98 11.64
N ALA A 10 -0.35 -17.10 12.23
CA ALA A 10 -0.79 -16.11 13.21
C ALA A 10 -0.94 -14.75 12.53
N VAL A 11 -2.00 -14.04 12.90
CA VAL A 11 -2.26 -12.66 12.48
C VAL A 11 -2.53 -11.84 13.72
N ASP A 12 -1.74 -10.79 13.91
CA ASP A 12 -1.94 -9.81 14.97
C ASP A 12 -2.60 -8.57 14.36
N VAL A 13 -3.64 -8.06 15.03
CA VAL A 13 -4.37 -6.86 14.59
C VAL A 13 -4.54 -5.93 15.79
N ALA A 14 -4.09 -4.69 15.64
CA ALA A 14 -4.30 -3.61 16.58
C ALA A 14 -4.96 -2.43 15.88
N ILE A 15 -6.05 -1.94 16.46
CA ILE A 15 -6.82 -0.81 15.93
C ILE A 15 -7.04 0.16 17.08
N ASP A 16 -6.53 1.38 16.93
CA ASP A 16 -6.82 2.51 17.80
C ASP A 16 -7.51 3.58 16.96
N LEU A 17 -8.71 3.98 17.36
CA LEU A 17 -9.49 4.95 16.60
C LEU A 17 -10.38 5.77 17.54
N SER A 18 -10.19 7.08 17.51
CA SER A 18 -11.04 8.04 18.21
C SER A 18 -11.57 9.07 17.22
N GLY A 19 -12.86 9.37 17.27
CA GLY A 19 -13.51 10.31 16.36
C GLY A 19 -14.73 10.97 16.99
N LYS A 20 -15.24 12.02 16.36
CA LYS A 20 -16.39 12.80 16.82
C LYS A 20 -17.42 12.94 15.70
N GLY A 21 -18.70 12.77 16.03
CA GLY A 21 -19.78 12.93 15.06
C GLY A 21 -21.07 12.33 15.54
N ILE A 22 -22.17 12.68 14.87
CA ILE A 22 -23.50 12.12 15.12
C ILE A 22 -23.83 10.97 14.17
N SER A 23 -23.00 10.74 13.16
CA SER A 23 -23.12 9.64 12.20
C SER A 23 -21.81 8.85 12.08
N PRO A 24 -21.86 7.56 11.66
CA PRO A 24 -20.64 6.77 11.43
C PRO A 24 -19.67 7.43 10.45
N LYS A 25 -20.20 8.12 9.43
CA LYS A 25 -19.39 8.87 8.46
C LYS A 25 -18.65 10.03 9.13
N GLU A 26 -19.31 10.80 9.98
CA GLU A 26 -18.67 11.92 10.68
C GLU A 26 -17.63 11.46 11.69
N ILE A 27 -17.92 10.39 12.43
CA ILE A 27 -16.96 9.76 13.35
C ILE A 27 -15.72 9.31 12.57
N ALA A 28 -15.89 8.63 11.44
CA ALA A 28 -14.78 8.20 10.61
C ALA A 28 -14.01 9.37 9.96
N SER A 29 -14.73 10.41 9.52
CA SER A 29 -14.15 11.59 8.85
C SER A 29 -13.31 12.47 9.77
N SER A 30 -13.54 12.40 11.08
CA SER A 30 -12.75 13.11 12.10
C SER A 30 -11.79 12.20 12.87
N ALA A 31 -11.70 10.93 12.46
CA ALA A 31 -11.02 9.93 13.25
C ALA A 31 -9.50 10.17 13.32
N SER A 32 -8.87 9.87 14.45
CA SER A 32 -7.43 9.86 14.65
C SER A 32 -7.03 8.64 15.48
N GLY A 33 -5.83 8.11 15.23
CA GLY A 33 -5.33 6.90 15.86
C GLY A 33 -4.40 6.12 14.94
N SER A 34 -4.46 4.79 14.97
CA SER A 34 -3.60 3.91 14.21
C SER A 34 -4.23 2.58 13.85
N LEU A 35 -3.73 1.96 12.79
CA LEU A 35 -4.06 0.60 12.38
C LEU A 35 -2.76 -0.16 12.20
N LEU A 36 -2.69 -1.37 12.76
CA LEU A 36 -1.62 -2.31 12.52
C LEU A 36 -2.24 -3.70 12.28
N ALA A 37 -1.81 -4.35 11.22
CA ALA A 37 -2.01 -5.77 11.02
C ALA A 37 -0.70 -6.41 10.58
N SER A 38 -0.30 -7.51 11.21
CA SER A 38 0.92 -8.23 10.86
C SER A 38 0.68 -9.74 10.86
N GLY A 39 1.51 -10.46 10.12
CA GLY A 39 1.47 -11.91 10.10
C GLY A 39 2.73 -12.50 9.50
N VAL A 40 3.11 -13.69 9.96
CA VAL A 40 4.31 -14.41 9.51
C VAL A 40 3.90 -15.83 9.13
N ASN A 41 4.45 -16.33 8.02
CA ASN A 41 4.16 -17.65 7.47
C ASN A 41 2.65 -17.93 7.36
N THR A 42 1.90 -16.98 6.80
CA THR A 42 0.45 -17.10 6.67
C THR A 42 0.07 -17.72 5.32
N TYR A 43 -0.89 -18.63 5.38
CA TYR A 43 -1.52 -19.25 4.22
C TYR A 43 -2.95 -18.74 4.09
N ILE A 44 -3.24 -18.03 3.00
CA ILE A 44 -4.57 -17.48 2.73
C ILE A 44 -5.19 -18.28 1.57
N PRO A 45 -6.19 -19.14 1.83
CA PRO A 45 -6.89 -19.84 0.76
C PRO A 45 -7.73 -18.83 -0.03
N ALA A 46 -7.82 -19.03 -1.35
CA ALA A 46 -8.62 -18.20 -2.24
C ALA A 46 -10.08 -18.06 -1.78
N SER A 47 -10.65 -19.14 -1.22
CA SER A 47 -12.01 -19.18 -0.66
C SER A 47 -12.15 -18.47 0.70
N GLY A 48 -11.06 -18.22 1.42
CA GLY A 48 -11.08 -17.46 2.68
C GLY A 48 -11.25 -15.96 2.46
N LEU A 49 -10.98 -15.48 1.25
CA LEU A 49 -11.22 -14.10 0.84
C LEU A 49 -12.69 -13.85 0.46
N ASP A 50 -13.54 -14.87 0.33
CA ASP A 50 -14.95 -14.70 -0.05
C ASP A 50 -15.74 -13.83 0.95
N ILE A 51 -15.41 -13.91 2.24
CA ILE A 51 -15.99 -13.06 3.30
C ILE A 51 -15.46 -11.61 3.22
N LEU A 52 -14.28 -11.43 2.62
CA LEU A 52 -13.56 -10.18 2.43
C LEU A 52 -13.63 -9.67 0.98
N THR A 53 -14.42 -10.30 0.10
CA THR A 53 -14.44 -10.01 -1.35
C THR A 53 -14.83 -8.58 -1.68
N ASN A 54 -15.64 -7.96 -0.81
CA ASN A 54 -16.01 -6.55 -0.90
C ASN A 54 -15.11 -5.62 -0.07
N SER A 55 -14.05 -6.15 0.57
CA SER A 55 -13.11 -5.35 1.33
C SER A 55 -12.17 -4.56 0.41
N ILE A 56 -11.82 -3.36 0.84
CA ILE A 56 -10.85 -2.48 0.18
C ILE A 56 -9.53 -3.20 -0.07
N LEU A 57 -9.08 -4.03 0.89
CA LEU A 57 -7.84 -4.79 0.79
C LEU A 57 -7.84 -5.75 -0.42
N VAL A 58 -8.92 -6.50 -0.61
CA VAL A 58 -9.06 -7.42 -1.76
C VAL A 58 -9.12 -6.66 -3.07
N GLN A 59 -9.80 -5.51 -3.11
CA GLN A 59 -9.89 -4.70 -4.32
C GLN A 59 -8.53 -4.09 -4.71
N VAL A 60 -7.78 -3.56 -3.73
CA VAL A 60 -6.42 -3.04 -3.96
C VAL A 60 -5.50 -4.17 -4.41
N LEU A 61 -5.47 -5.31 -3.72
CA LEU A 61 -4.63 -6.46 -4.09
C LEU A 61 -4.99 -7.03 -5.47
N SER A 62 -6.28 -7.07 -5.82
CA SER A 62 -6.76 -7.51 -7.13
C SER A 62 -6.39 -6.54 -8.24
N ALA A 63 -6.38 -5.23 -7.95
CA ALA A 63 -5.92 -4.22 -8.89
C ALA A 63 -4.42 -4.37 -9.20
N VAL A 64 -3.58 -4.71 -8.21
CA VAL A 64 -2.14 -4.91 -8.44
C VAL A 64 -1.82 -6.16 -9.27
N ASN A 65 -2.65 -7.21 -9.21
CA ASN A 65 -2.42 -8.45 -9.94
C ASN A 65 -3.70 -9.03 -10.57
N PRO A 66 -4.27 -8.36 -11.60
CA PRO A 66 -5.56 -8.72 -12.17
C PRO A 66 -5.57 -10.11 -12.85
N ALA A 67 -4.41 -10.57 -13.33
CA ALA A 67 -4.24 -11.88 -13.97
C ALA A 67 -4.25 -13.06 -13.01
N LYS A 68 -4.14 -12.82 -11.69
CA LYS A 68 -4.04 -13.86 -10.67
C LYS A 68 -4.85 -13.49 -9.43
N LYS A 69 -6.17 -13.38 -9.59
CA LYS A 69 -7.16 -13.11 -8.53
C LYS A 69 -7.04 -14.00 -7.26
N SER A 70 -6.13 -14.98 -7.19
CA SER A 70 -6.10 -15.97 -6.11
C SER A 70 -4.74 -16.61 -5.80
N LYS A 71 -3.58 -16.09 -6.26
CA LYS A 71 -2.28 -16.79 -6.08
C LYS A 71 -1.42 -16.34 -4.89
N PHE A 72 -1.94 -15.60 -3.92
CA PHE A 72 -1.24 -15.41 -2.65
C PHE A 72 -1.52 -16.59 -1.72
N HIS A 73 -1.09 -17.78 -2.13
CA HIS A 73 -1.25 -18.98 -1.31
C HIS A 73 -0.34 -18.93 -0.09
N ARG A 74 0.84 -18.34 -0.19
CA ARG A 74 1.80 -18.22 0.91
C ARG A 74 2.31 -16.80 1.01
N LEU A 75 2.19 -16.23 2.20
CA LEU A 75 2.77 -14.96 2.60
C LEU A 75 3.82 -15.30 3.67
N ASP A 76 5.08 -15.07 3.35
CA ASP A 76 6.19 -15.34 4.28
C ASP A 76 6.16 -14.31 5.42
N CYS A 77 5.88 -13.04 5.11
CA CYS A 77 5.51 -12.02 6.08
C CYS A 77 4.60 -10.95 5.48
N GLY A 78 3.77 -10.33 6.30
CA GLY A 78 3.01 -9.15 5.95
C GLY A 78 2.93 -8.19 7.12
N LEU A 79 3.04 -6.90 6.83
CA LEU A 79 2.79 -5.82 7.77
C LEU A 79 2.02 -4.71 7.07
N ILE A 80 0.93 -4.27 7.68
CA ILE A 80 0.07 -3.21 7.20
C ILE A 80 -0.10 -2.22 8.35
N GLY A 81 0.65 -1.14 8.32
CA GLY A 81 0.62 -0.07 9.30
C GLY A 81 0.09 1.23 8.72
N PHE A 82 -0.83 1.88 9.42
CA PHE A 82 -1.31 3.22 9.10
C PHE A 82 -1.35 4.10 10.34
N ARG A 83 -0.99 5.37 10.17
CA ARG A 83 -1.36 6.44 11.10
C ARG A 83 -2.58 7.18 10.57
N ILE A 84 -3.53 7.45 11.44
CA ILE A 84 -4.76 8.17 11.11
C ILE A 84 -4.72 9.54 11.80
N VAL A 85 -4.88 10.60 11.01
CA VAL A 85 -4.96 11.98 11.48
C VAL A 85 -6.14 12.65 10.80
N ASP A 86 -7.14 13.07 11.59
CA ASP A 86 -8.33 13.78 11.11
C ASP A 86 -8.92 13.15 9.83
N GLY A 87 -9.30 11.88 9.93
CA GLY A 87 -9.90 11.10 8.84
C GLY A 87 -8.95 10.69 7.72
N ILE A 88 -7.66 11.04 7.77
CA ILE A 88 -6.67 10.67 6.76
C ILE A 88 -5.77 9.56 7.29
N ALA A 89 -5.83 8.39 6.67
CA ALA A 89 -4.97 7.24 6.97
C ALA A 89 -3.77 7.22 6.03
N MET A 90 -2.57 7.26 6.59
CA MET A 90 -1.30 7.35 5.85
C MET A 90 -0.33 6.23 6.23
N SER A 91 0.39 5.76 5.22
CA SER A 91 1.53 4.86 5.27
C SER A 91 2.72 5.55 4.61
N GLN A 92 3.84 5.60 5.33
CA GLN A 92 5.14 6.06 4.82
C GLN A 92 6.12 4.90 4.85
N ASP A 93 5.93 3.96 3.92
CA ASP A 93 6.71 2.72 3.81
C ASP A 93 6.41 1.69 4.92
N THR A 94 5.24 1.83 5.54
CA THR A 94 4.75 1.01 6.67
C THR A 94 3.81 -0.09 6.21
N VAL A 95 3.79 -0.40 4.90
CA VAL A 95 3.02 -1.51 4.34
C VAL A 95 3.94 -2.37 3.48
N ALA A 96 4.24 -3.57 3.94
CA ALA A 96 5.14 -4.52 3.28
C ALA A 96 4.48 -5.90 3.19
N LEU A 97 4.60 -6.56 2.05
CA LEU A 97 4.12 -7.92 1.83
C LEU A 97 5.22 -8.74 1.17
N GLN A 98 5.65 -9.81 1.81
CA GLN A 98 6.67 -10.71 1.29
C GLN A 98 6.05 -12.07 0.97
N THR A 99 6.14 -12.46 -0.28
CA THR A 99 5.78 -13.79 -0.77
C THR A 99 7.06 -14.57 -1.09
N PRO A 100 6.96 -15.87 -1.45
CA PRO A 100 8.12 -16.65 -1.88
C PRO A 100 8.87 -16.00 -3.04
N ASP A 101 8.15 -15.39 -4.00
CA ASP A 101 8.72 -14.94 -5.27
C ASP A 101 8.96 -13.42 -5.30
N VAL A 102 8.09 -12.65 -4.64
CA VAL A 102 8.02 -11.19 -4.75
C VAL A 102 7.84 -10.52 -3.40
N THR A 103 8.52 -9.40 -3.21
CA THR A 103 8.34 -8.48 -2.10
C THR A 103 7.69 -7.21 -2.60
N TYR A 104 6.60 -6.80 -1.98
CA TYR A 104 5.87 -5.58 -2.28
C TYR A 104 6.07 -4.60 -1.13
N LEU A 105 6.45 -3.37 -1.47
CA LEU A 105 6.39 -2.24 -0.56
C LEU A 105 5.33 -1.26 -1.07
N ILE A 106 4.48 -0.80 -0.17
CA ILE A 106 3.35 0.08 -0.48
C ILE A 106 3.44 1.32 0.41
N ARG A 107 3.29 2.48 -0.20
CA ARG A 107 3.20 3.77 0.49
C ARG A 107 2.02 4.56 -0.03
N GLY A 108 1.54 5.52 0.75
CA GLY A 108 0.39 6.33 0.39
C GLY A 108 -0.68 6.29 1.46
N GLY A 109 -1.94 6.41 1.09
CA GLY A 109 -3.00 6.50 2.06
C GLY A 109 -4.38 6.58 1.45
N PHE A 110 -5.34 6.81 2.33
CA PHE A 110 -6.73 7.02 1.95
C PHE A 110 -7.40 7.98 2.93
N SER A 111 -8.48 8.59 2.45
CA SER A 111 -9.30 9.52 3.21
C SER A 111 -10.64 8.85 3.54
N LEU A 112 -10.97 8.84 4.83
CA LEU A 112 -12.29 8.43 5.35
C LEU A 112 -13.35 9.53 5.15
N LYS A 113 -12.95 10.73 4.70
CA LYS A 113 -13.85 11.86 4.46
C LYS A 113 -14.60 11.73 3.14
N ASP A 114 -13.84 11.48 2.08
CA ASP A 114 -14.27 11.48 0.68
C ASP A 114 -14.03 10.13 -0.03
N GLU A 115 -13.56 9.13 0.71
CA GLU A 115 -13.19 7.80 0.21
C GLU A 115 -12.01 7.82 -0.77
N SER A 116 -11.29 8.93 -0.96
CA SER A 116 -10.15 9.01 -1.88
C SER A 116 -9.03 8.05 -1.47
N VAL A 117 -8.44 7.37 -2.45
CA VAL A 117 -7.32 6.44 -2.26
C VAL A 117 -6.16 6.86 -3.14
N VAL A 118 -4.94 6.80 -2.60
CA VAL A 118 -3.70 6.94 -3.38
C VAL A 118 -2.66 6.00 -2.80
N PHE A 119 -2.27 4.97 -3.56
CA PHE A 119 -1.18 4.07 -3.22
C PHE A 119 -0.15 4.00 -4.32
N LEU A 120 1.12 3.98 -3.93
CA LEU A 120 2.24 3.64 -4.78
C LEU A 120 2.74 2.26 -4.35
N ILE A 121 2.90 1.35 -5.30
CA ILE A 121 3.31 -0.04 -5.07
C ILE A 121 4.62 -0.30 -5.81
N ASN A 122 5.62 -0.77 -5.07
CA ASN A 122 6.94 -1.13 -5.57
C ASN A 122 7.16 -2.64 -5.39
N PRO A 123 6.95 -3.45 -6.44
CA PRO A 123 7.29 -4.87 -6.41
C PRO A 123 8.79 -5.07 -6.69
N LYS A 124 9.45 -5.93 -5.92
CA LYS A 124 10.81 -6.41 -6.19
C LYS A 124 10.86 -7.93 -6.13
N ALA A 125 11.47 -8.52 -7.15
CA ALA A 125 11.81 -9.93 -7.18
C ALA A 125 12.73 -10.34 -6.02
N ARG A 126 12.55 -11.56 -5.50
CA ARG A 126 13.48 -12.17 -4.53
C ARG A 126 14.64 -12.86 -5.25
N LYS A 127 15.82 -12.90 -4.62
CA LYS A 127 17.01 -13.54 -5.21
C LYS A 127 16.73 -15.03 -5.44
N GLY A 128 17.18 -15.57 -6.58
CA GLY A 128 17.01 -16.99 -6.94
C GLY A 128 15.80 -17.30 -7.84
N PHE A 129 14.96 -16.31 -8.15
CA PHE A 129 13.84 -16.46 -9.09
C PHE A 129 14.21 -15.82 -10.44
N GLY A 130 14.15 -16.61 -11.52
CA GLY A 130 14.74 -16.33 -12.84
C GLY A 130 14.13 -15.17 -13.65
N VAL A 131 14.28 -15.21 -14.97
CA VAL A 131 13.97 -14.13 -15.94
C VAL A 131 12.55 -13.54 -15.80
N SER A 132 11.58 -14.30 -15.29
CA SER A 132 10.21 -13.82 -15.02
C SER A 132 10.14 -12.70 -13.98
N ALA A 133 11.14 -12.62 -13.10
CA ALA A 133 11.25 -11.62 -12.06
C ALA A 133 11.93 -10.32 -12.57
N ALA A 134 12.68 -10.40 -13.68
CA ALA A 134 13.24 -9.23 -14.37
C ALA A 134 12.17 -8.36 -15.06
N ASN A 135 10.95 -8.88 -15.23
CA ASN A 135 9.81 -8.15 -15.77
C ASN A 135 8.95 -7.47 -14.67
N LEU A 136 9.30 -7.61 -13.39
CA LEU A 136 8.65 -6.92 -12.26
C LEU A 136 9.22 -5.51 -12.06
N THR A 137 9.43 -4.77 -13.15
CA THR A 137 9.96 -3.39 -13.13
C THR A 137 8.89 -2.33 -12.98
N ASN A 138 7.63 -2.76 -12.90
CA ASN A 138 6.49 -1.88 -13.03
C ASN A 138 6.04 -1.41 -11.66
N PHE A 139 6.34 -0.15 -11.36
CA PHE A 139 5.75 0.59 -10.26
C PHE A 139 4.30 0.91 -10.60
N TYR A 140 3.39 0.66 -9.67
CA TYR A 140 1.97 0.91 -9.90
C TYR A 140 1.51 2.07 -9.01
N ARG A 141 0.77 3.00 -9.62
CA ARG A 141 -0.08 3.93 -8.87
C ARG A 141 -1.51 3.42 -8.90
N VAL A 142 -2.10 3.24 -7.72
CA VAL A 142 -3.51 2.95 -7.53
C VAL A 142 -4.19 4.18 -6.96
N GLY A 143 -5.23 4.66 -7.62
CA GLY A 143 -6.04 5.78 -7.18
C GLY A 143 -7.55 5.50 -7.26
N GLY A 144 -8.36 6.55 -7.23
CA GLY A 144 -9.82 6.44 -7.22
C GLY A 144 -10.39 6.47 -5.81
N THR A 145 -11.40 5.65 -5.54
CA THR A 145 -12.05 5.59 -4.21
C THR A 145 -11.91 4.22 -3.55
N LEU A 146 -12.12 4.15 -2.23
CA LEU A 146 -12.11 2.92 -1.45
C LEU A 146 -13.02 1.83 -2.04
N LYS A 147 -14.14 2.22 -2.66
CA LYS A 147 -15.10 1.31 -3.30
C LYS A 147 -14.76 0.94 -4.74
N LYS A 148 -13.93 1.75 -5.39
CA LYS A 148 -13.57 1.60 -6.82
C LYS A 148 -12.11 2.02 -7.03
N PRO A 149 -11.14 1.30 -6.44
CA PRO A 149 -9.74 1.57 -6.72
C PRO A 149 -9.44 1.19 -8.16
N LYS A 150 -8.58 1.96 -8.81
CA LYS A 150 -8.14 1.71 -10.20
C LYS A 150 -6.64 1.92 -10.31
N ILE A 151 -5.99 1.14 -11.16
CA ILE A 151 -4.62 1.45 -11.57
C ILE A 151 -4.69 2.71 -12.44
N GLU A 152 -4.04 3.78 -12.00
CA GLU A 152 -3.97 5.04 -12.75
C GLU A 152 -2.78 5.05 -13.70
N ALA A 153 -1.68 4.40 -13.32
CA ALA A 153 -0.50 4.27 -14.19
C ALA A 153 0.28 2.98 -13.89
N ASP A 154 0.71 2.31 -14.97
CA ASP A 154 1.79 1.31 -14.96
C ASP A 154 3.09 2.02 -15.36
N LEU A 155 3.84 2.47 -14.36
CA LEU A 155 4.95 3.41 -14.53
C LEU A 155 6.23 2.73 -15.02
N GLY A 156 6.29 1.39 -15.07
CA GLY A 156 7.40 0.68 -15.71
C GLY A 156 7.23 0.53 -17.22
N GLY A 157 6.00 0.60 -17.73
CA GLY A 157 5.73 0.70 -19.18
C GLY A 157 6.08 2.09 -19.76
N VAL A 158 5.85 3.15 -19.00
CA VAL A 158 6.03 4.55 -19.42
C VAL A 158 7.49 5.03 -19.32
N ALA A 159 8.33 4.34 -18.54
CA ALA A 159 9.76 4.65 -18.46
C ALA A 159 10.52 4.42 -19.80
N LYS A 160 9.97 3.63 -20.72
CA LYS A 160 10.57 3.40 -22.05
C LYS A 160 10.40 4.58 -23.02
N THR A 161 9.55 5.56 -22.72
CA THR A 161 9.24 6.70 -23.62
C THR A 161 10.04 7.98 -23.31
N GLY A 162 11.04 7.93 -22.43
CA GLY A 162 12.07 8.98 -22.36
C GLY A 162 11.59 10.37 -21.93
N LEU A 163 10.47 10.46 -21.21
CA LEU A 163 9.89 11.74 -20.79
C LEU A 163 9.93 11.85 -19.26
N THR A 164 10.75 12.80 -18.83
CA THR A 164 11.24 13.17 -17.51
C THR A 164 10.15 13.68 -16.53
N TRP A 165 8.95 13.10 -16.52
CA TRP A 165 7.82 13.62 -15.72
C TRP A 165 7.54 12.81 -14.45
N THR A 166 8.08 11.61 -14.33
CA THR A 166 7.75 10.69 -13.23
C THR A 166 8.64 10.86 -12.00
N ALA A 167 9.90 11.31 -12.13
CA ALA A 167 10.82 11.42 -11.00
C ALA A 167 10.39 12.47 -9.94
N ALA A 168 9.74 13.57 -10.34
CA ALA A 168 9.24 14.60 -9.43
C ALA A 168 8.01 14.11 -8.63
N ALA A 169 7.10 13.39 -9.28
CA ALA A 169 5.98 12.70 -8.63
C ALA A 169 6.43 11.65 -7.59
N PHE A 170 7.59 11.02 -7.83
CA PHE A 170 8.12 9.96 -6.97
C PHE A 170 9.00 10.46 -5.81
N THR A 171 9.82 11.48 -6.01
CA THR A 171 10.84 11.91 -5.02
C THR A 171 10.53 13.26 -4.37
N ALA A 172 9.79 14.15 -5.06
CA ALA A 172 9.57 15.53 -4.63
C ALA A 172 8.22 15.69 -3.92
N GLY A 173 8.03 15.04 -2.77
CA GLY A 173 6.86 15.38 -1.95
C GLY A 173 6.68 14.65 -0.64
N LEU A 174 7.14 13.40 -0.53
CA LEU A 174 7.06 12.62 0.71
C LEU A 174 8.37 12.57 1.50
N SER A 175 9.33 13.42 1.14
CA SER A 175 10.66 13.49 1.74
C SER A 175 10.62 14.14 3.14
N ILE A 176 10.05 13.41 4.10
CA ILE A 176 10.42 13.55 5.51
C ILE A 176 11.42 12.45 5.88
N LEU A 177 11.41 11.34 5.15
CA LEU A 177 12.42 10.29 5.21
C LEU A 177 13.09 10.16 3.83
N ALA A 178 14.03 11.06 3.52
CA ALA A 178 14.82 11.02 2.29
C ALA A 178 15.80 9.81 2.20
N GLN A 179 15.59 8.79 3.04
CA GLN A 179 16.35 7.55 3.13
C GLN A 179 15.50 6.41 3.75
N GLY A 180 14.19 6.36 3.47
CA GLY A 180 13.27 5.35 4.01
C GLY A 180 13.49 3.95 3.42
N LEU A 181 12.73 2.97 3.93
CA LEU A 181 12.72 1.58 3.42
C LEU A 181 12.53 1.54 1.89
N TRP A 182 11.77 2.48 1.31
CA TRP A 182 11.49 2.57 -0.13
C TRP A 182 12.72 2.58 -1.04
N ASP A 183 13.74 3.36 -0.69
CA ASP A 183 14.92 3.56 -1.54
C ASP A 183 15.93 2.41 -1.38
N LYS A 184 15.95 1.80 -0.19
CA LYS A 184 17.00 0.85 0.21
C LYS A 184 16.56 -0.60 0.15
N PHE A 185 15.25 -0.89 0.07
CA PHE A 185 14.82 -2.28 0.19
C PHE A 185 15.25 -3.14 -1.00
N THR A 186 15.66 -4.35 -0.70
CA THR A 186 15.88 -5.43 -1.64
C THR A 186 14.80 -6.49 -1.42
N GLY A 187 14.50 -7.31 -2.43
CA GLY A 187 13.44 -8.30 -2.27
C GLY A 187 13.69 -9.32 -1.15
N SER A 188 14.93 -9.53 -0.71
CA SER A 188 15.30 -10.64 0.20
C SER A 188 15.58 -10.22 1.64
N GLN A 189 15.48 -8.93 1.99
CA GLN A 189 15.67 -8.47 3.36
C GLN A 189 14.42 -8.66 4.24
N ASP A 190 14.57 -8.45 5.55
CA ASP A 190 13.46 -8.35 6.50
C ASP A 190 12.67 -7.05 6.29
N VAL A 191 11.87 -7.01 5.22
CA VAL A 191 11.07 -5.84 4.87
C VAL A 191 9.94 -5.58 5.85
N CYS A 192 9.39 -6.61 6.49
CA CYS A 192 8.31 -6.45 7.45
C CYS A 192 8.82 -5.88 8.77
N GLY A 193 9.99 -6.32 9.25
CA GLY A 193 10.63 -5.73 10.43
C GLY A 193 11.04 -4.27 10.22
N GLU A 194 11.51 -3.90 9.03
CA GLU A 194 11.79 -2.49 8.72
C GLU A 194 10.50 -1.64 8.61
N ALA A 195 9.44 -2.19 8.01
CA ALA A 195 8.15 -1.51 7.93
C ALA A 195 7.53 -1.28 9.33
N ASP A 196 7.74 -2.19 10.29
CA ASP A 196 7.33 -1.99 11.68
C ASP A 196 8.08 -0.83 12.35
N LYS A 197 9.41 -0.77 12.17
CA LYS A 197 10.22 0.35 12.68
C LYS A 197 9.77 1.68 12.07
N ASP A 198 9.48 1.70 10.78
CA ASP A 198 8.97 2.90 10.10
C ASP A 198 7.55 3.25 10.57
N LEU A 199 6.73 2.28 10.97
CA LEU A 199 5.44 2.53 11.61
C LEU A 199 5.62 3.25 12.95
N GLN A 200 6.54 2.80 13.80
CA GLN A 200 6.78 3.48 15.09
C GLN A 200 7.23 4.94 14.89
N LYS A 201 8.09 5.22 13.91
CA LYS A 201 8.46 6.59 13.53
C LYS A 201 7.27 7.38 13.02
N LEU A 202 6.48 6.79 12.14
CA LEU A 202 5.29 7.42 11.58
C LEU A 202 4.26 7.76 12.68
N LEU A 203 4.09 6.91 13.69
CA LEU A 203 3.21 7.16 14.84
C LEU A 203 3.70 8.32 15.73
N ALA A 204 5.02 8.52 15.82
CA ALA A 204 5.64 9.61 16.59
C ALA A 204 5.71 10.96 15.83
N GLU A 205 5.51 10.96 14.51
CA GLU A 205 5.61 12.14 13.64
C GLU A 205 4.66 13.29 14.03
N ASN A 206 4.90 14.52 13.55
CA ASN A 206 3.92 15.59 13.71
C ASN A 206 2.66 15.32 12.85
N PRO A 207 1.43 15.40 13.41
CA PRO A 207 0.19 15.24 12.64
C PRO A 207 0.08 16.15 11.39
N GLU A 208 0.58 17.38 11.45
CA GLU A 208 0.55 18.30 10.31
C GLU A 208 1.37 17.80 9.13
N LEU A 209 2.48 17.10 9.41
CA LEU A 209 3.34 16.52 8.40
C LEU A 209 2.67 15.33 7.69
N VAL A 210 1.85 14.56 8.41
CA VAL A 210 1.00 13.51 7.83
C VAL A 210 -0.03 14.11 6.86
N LEU A 211 -0.72 15.18 7.26
CA LEU A 211 -1.69 15.87 6.41
C LEU A 211 -1.03 16.54 5.19
N LYS A 212 0.16 17.11 5.37
CA LYS A 212 0.94 17.68 4.27
C LYS A 212 1.39 16.62 3.28
N ALA A 213 1.81 15.45 3.76
CA ALA A 213 2.18 14.30 2.94
C ALA A 213 0.99 13.83 2.08
N TRP A 214 -0.21 13.73 2.66
CA TRP A 214 -1.43 13.40 1.93
C TRP A 214 -1.75 14.41 0.81
N LYS A 215 -1.75 15.72 1.12
CA LYS A 215 -2.02 16.76 0.10
C LYS A 215 -1.07 16.65 -1.08
N ARG A 216 0.21 16.42 -0.83
CA ARG A 216 1.24 16.26 -1.87
C ARG A 216 1.02 15.02 -2.75
N LEU A 217 0.58 13.90 -2.16
CA LEU A 217 0.23 12.68 -2.90
C LEU A 217 -0.94 12.86 -3.87
N GLN A 218 -1.88 13.74 -3.52
CA GLN A 218 -3.02 14.08 -4.38
C GLN A 218 -2.62 15.03 -5.51
N THR A 219 -1.76 16.03 -5.26
CA THR A 219 -1.34 17.01 -6.29
C THR A 219 -0.53 16.41 -7.43
N VAL A 220 0.11 15.27 -7.21
CA VAL A 220 0.79 14.51 -8.27
C VAL A 220 -0.18 14.09 -9.40
N GLN A 221 -1.48 13.99 -9.11
CA GLN A 221 -2.50 13.62 -10.08
C GLN A 221 -2.96 14.79 -10.97
N SER A 222 -2.88 16.04 -10.50
CA SER A 222 -3.48 17.19 -11.21
C SER A 222 -2.62 17.73 -12.37
N GLN A 223 -1.32 17.41 -12.41
CA GLN A 223 -0.47 17.83 -13.53
C GLN A 223 -0.61 16.94 -14.77
N ASP A 224 -1.22 15.76 -14.64
CA ASP A 224 -1.47 14.85 -15.78
C ASP A 224 -2.74 15.21 -16.57
N SER A 225 -3.61 16.09 -16.04
CA SER A 225 -4.87 16.49 -16.68
C SER A 225 -4.83 17.78 -17.50
N GLU A 226 -3.75 18.55 -17.47
CA GLU A 226 -3.61 19.83 -18.21
C GLU A 226 -2.65 19.76 -19.42
N GLY A 227 -2.11 18.58 -19.73
CA GLY A 227 -1.18 18.37 -20.84
C GLY A 227 -1.82 17.72 -22.06
N LYS A 228 -2.78 18.39 -22.72
CA LYS A 228 -3.18 18.00 -24.08
C LYS A 228 -3.38 19.24 -24.97
N PRO A 229 -2.48 19.52 -25.92
CA PRO A 229 -2.89 20.20 -27.15
C PRO A 229 -3.75 19.27 -28.02
#